data_AF-A0A1B9JMG6-F1
#
_entry.id   AF-A0A1B9JMG6-F1
#
_cell.length_a   1.000
_cell.length_b   1.000
_cell.length_c   1.000
_cell.angle_alpha   90.00
_cell.angle_beta   90.00
_cell.angle_gamma   90.00
#
_symmetry.space_group_name_H-M   'P 1'
#
loop_
_entity.id
_entity.type
_entity.pdbx_description
1 polymer ?
#
loop_
_entity_poly.entity_id
_entity_poly.type
_entity_poly.pdbx_seq_one_letter_code
_entity_poly.pdbx_strand_id
1 'polypeptide(L)'
;MPSKYRPQIVGWFGDLDKGPHSLPLHDDRLIYANDNYCAFIRQEHNDQIFYTCLYFIAIILLNVTIIGCVWLAVLHDNSKIEFVDLVVIACFITSLFALNYAIPEFYQNAFSRLGSPIIFNRKTGKVYVNESYFFNFKILRHPKVFLQPKKRRIQEYDWNDMHGVIIHNFSRNALTSTVLMVCQPGTNQVIDHVMLDPARPATGRMFVWGWINSFMVNYKSADIDDGEYKTDEEAKFKTDMIEGEGWPEWMVEAFNATSLEELSTIKQKYNIKP
;
A
#
# COMPACT_ATOMS: atom_id res chain seq x y z
N MET A 1 -22.58 -2.33 -12.82
CA MET A 1 -22.11 -3.35 -13.78
C MET A 1 -20.88 -3.99 -13.21
N PRO A 2 -20.71 -5.32 -13.21
CA PRO A 2 -19.52 -5.95 -12.63
C PRO A 2 -18.23 -5.45 -13.31
N SER A 3 -17.13 -5.31 -12.55
CA SER A 3 -15.80 -4.97 -13.07
C SER A 3 -15.44 -5.75 -14.32
N LYS A 4 -14.81 -5.06 -15.29
CA LYS A 4 -14.24 -5.71 -16.47
C LYS A 4 -13.00 -6.54 -16.14
N TYR A 5 -12.33 -6.27 -15.01
CA TYR A 5 -11.11 -6.96 -14.58
C TYR A 5 -11.42 -8.24 -13.77
N ARG A 6 -10.71 -9.32 -14.06
CA ARG A 6 -10.97 -10.67 -13.50
C ARG A 6 -9.69 -11.37 -13.01
N PRO A 7 -9.68 -12.01 -11.82
CA PRO A 7 -10.80 -12.12 -10.88
C PRO A 7 -11.12 -10.79 -10.19
N GLN A 8 -12.35 -10.66 -9.71
CA GLN A 8 -12.77 -9.47 -8.97
C GLN A 8 -12.27 -9.51 -7.54
N ILE A 9 -11.88 -8.34 -7.02
CA ILE A 9 -11.57 -8.16 -5.61
C ILE A 9 -12.88 -7.99 -4.82
N VAL A 10 -12.93 -8.59 -3.63
CA VAL A 10 -14.06 -8.45 -2.69
C VAL A 10 -14.25 -6.97 -2.36
N GLY A 11 -15.51 -6.52 -2.37
CA GLY A 11 -15.84 -5.12 -2.11
C GLY A 11 -15.72 -4.21 -3.32
N TRP A 12 -15.57 -4.73 -4.53
CA TRP A 12 -15.61 -3.93 -5.74
C TRP A 12 -16.80 -2.95 -5.77
N PHE A 13 -16.51 -1.70 -6.12
CA PHE A 13 -17.49 -0.61 -6.23
C PHE A 13 -17.56 -0.03 -7.65
N GLY A 14 -16.42 0.19 -8.29
CA GLY A 14 -16.37 0.82 -9.61
C GLY A 14 -15.00 0.69 -10.27
N ASP A 15 -14.99 0.64 -11.60
CA ASP A 15 -13.75 0.71 -12.38
C ASP A 15 -13.42 2.18 -12.66
N LEU A 16 -12.14 2.53 -12.62
CA LEU A 16 -11.66 3.86 -13.00
C LEU A 16 -10.98 3.75 -14.37
N ASP A 17 -11.59 4.38 -15.37
CA ASP A 17 -11.00 4.43 -16.70
C ASP A 17 -9.81 5.39 -16.73
N LYS A 18 -8.85 5.08 -17.61
CA LYS A 18 -7.75 5.99 -17.94
C LYS A 18 -8.31 7.10 -18.82
N GLY A 19 -7.95 8.34 -18.50
CA GLY A 19 -8.35 9.49 -19.29
C GLY A 19 -7.90 10.79 -18.63
N PRO A 20 -7.88 11.91 -19.38
CA PRO A 20 -7.65 13.22 -18.81
C PRO A 20 -8.78 13.54 -17.83
N HIS A 21 -8.42 13.83 -16.59
CA HIS A 21 -9.36 14.34 -15.59
C HIS A 21 -8.91 15.76 -15.25
N SER A 22 -9.82 16.72 -15.35
CA SER A 22 -9.55 18.13 -15.03
C SER A 22 -9.50 18.33 -13.52
N LEU A 23 -8.38 18.03 -12.86
CA LEU A 23 -8.28 18.17 -11.42
C LEU A 23 -6.96 18.86 -11.05
N PRO A 24 -6.98 20.18 -10.80
CA PRO A 24 -5.83 20.97 -10.39
C PRO A 24 -5.72 20.98 -8.86
N LEU A 25 -5.76 19.81 -8.23
CA LEU A 25 -5.71 19.71 -6.77
C LEU A 25 -4.50 18.88 -6.38
N HIS A 26 -3.50 19.60 -5.87
CA HIS A 26 -2.37 19.06 -5.16
C HIS A 26 -2.87 18.14 -4.05
N ASP A 27 -2.32 16.93 -4.02
CA ASP A 27 -2.57 15.95 -2.97
C ASP A 27 -1.30 15.90 -2.12
N ASP A 28 -1.41 16.09 -0.81
CA ASP A 28 -0.26 16.11 0.12
C ASP A 28 0.57 14.81 0.11
N ARG A 29 0.06 13.77 -0.55
CA ARG A 29 0.76 12.51 -0.76
C ARG A 29 1.68 12.48 -1.97
N LEU A 30 1.57 13.45 -2.87
CA LEU A 30 2.55 13.68 -3.92
C LEU A 30 3.77 14.33 -3.28
N ILE A 31 4.78 13.51 -2.98
CA ILE A 31 5.98 13.94 -2.25
C ILE A 31 7.08 14.43 -3.17
N TYR A 32 7.01 14.08 -4.45
CA TYR A 32 7.99 14.48 -5.47
C TYR A 32 7.40 14.32 -6.87
N ALA A 33 7.67 15.28 -7.74
CA ALA A 33 7.44 15.16 -9.18
C ALA A 33 8.53 15.89 -9.95
N ASN A 34 8.80 15.48 -11.18
CA ASN A 34 9.57 16.26 -12.14
C ASN A 34 9.09 15.90 -13.55
N ASP A 35 9.79 16.39 -14.59
CA ASP A 35 9.45 16.04 -15.98
C ASP A 35 9.62 14.54 -16.30
N ASN A 36 10.28 13.76 -15.45
CA ASN A 36 10.59 12.36 -15.69
C ASN A 36 9.70 11.38 -14.88
N TYR A 37 9.63 11.56 -13.57
CA TYR A 37 8.89 10.68 -12.66
C TYR A 37 8.20 11.46 -11.53
N CYS A 38 7.23 10.82 -10.89
CA CYS A 38 6.61 11.28 -9.66
C CYS A 38 6.55 10.16 -8.62
N ALA A 39 6.44 10.53 -7.34
CA ALA A 39 6.36 9.61 -6.22
C ALA A 39 5.19 9.95 -5.30
N PHE A 40 4.41 8.93 -4.95
CA PHE A 40 3.25 9.06 -4.06
C PHE A 40 3.42 8.22 -2.80
N ILE A 41 3.21 8.83 -1.63
CA ILE A 41 3.03 8.09 -0.37
C ILE A 41 1.60 7.56 -0.27
N ARG A 42 1.42 6.53 0.54
CA ARG A 42 0.12 5.89 0.74
C ARG A 42 -0.42 6.10 2.14
N GLN A 43 0.39 6.64 3.03
CA GLN A 43 0.02 6.92 4.40
C GLN A 43 0.69 8.19 4.87
N GLU A 44 -0.09 9.07 5.49
CA GLU A 44 0.41 10.29 6.10
C GLU A 44 1.21 10.00 7.37
N HIS A 45 2.15 10.87 7.69
CA HIS A 45 3.05 10.68 8.84
C HIS A 45 2.30 10.58 10.17
N ASN A 46 1.33 11.47 10.38
CA ASN A 46 0.53 11.51 11.62
C ASN A 46 -0.31 10.23 11.78
N ASP A 47 -0.95 9.79 10.71
CA ASP A 47 -1.70 8.54 10.69
C ASP A 47 -0.80 7.35 11.00
N GLN A 48 0.39 7.29 10.40
CA GLN A 48 1.34 6.22 10.65
C GLN A 48 1.73 6.14 12.13
N ILE A 49 2.07 7.27 12.76
CA ILE A 49 2.39 7.32 14.20
C ILE A 49 1.18 6.90 15.03
N PHE A 50 0.01 7.46 14.73
CA PHE A 50 -1.21 7.20 15.48
C PHE A 50 -1.58 5.70 15.46
N TYR A 51 -1.64 5.09 14.28
CA TYR A 51 -1.96 3.67 14.15
C TYR A 51 -0.87 2.78 14.74
N THR A 52 0.41 3.14 14.63
CA THR A 52 1.50 2.42 15.30
C THR A 52 1.27 2.36 16.80
N CYS A 53 1.02 3.51 17.44
CA CYS A 53 0.76 3.59 18.88
C CYS A 53 -0.52 2.84 19.29
N LEU A 54 -1.61 3.01 18.53
CA LEU A 54 -2.89 2.36 18.79
C LEU A 54 -2.75 0.84 18.80
N TYR A 55 -2.15 0.27 17.74
CA TYR A 55 -1.99 -1.18 17.65
C TYR A 55 -0.94 -1.72 18.62
N PHE A 56 0.09 -0.94 18.97
CA PHE A 56 1.04 -1.32 20.02
C PHE A 56 0.36 -1.48 21.38
N ILE A 57 -0.46 -0.49 21.79
CA ILE A 57 -1.23 -0.55 23.03
C ILE A 57 -2.23 -1.71 22.98
N ALA A 58 -2.93 -1.90 21.86
CA ALA A 58 -3.87 -3.00 21.68
C ALA A 58 -3.18 -4.37 21.86
N ILE A 59 -1.99 -4.57 21.28
CA ILE A 59 -1.21 -5.80 21.45
C ILE A 59 -0.88 -6.04 22.93
N ILE A 60 -0.43 -5.02 23.66
CA ILE A 60 -0.13 -5.16 25.09
C ILE A 60 -1.37 -5.57 25.88
N LEU A 61 -2.48 -4.85 25.70
CA LEU A 61 -3.73 -5.14 26.41
C LEU A 61 -4.26 -6.54 26.10
N LEU A 62 -4.24 -6.95 24.83
CA LEU A 62 -4.67 -8.29 24.42
C LEU A 62 -3.81 -9.40 25.04
N ASN A 63 -2.49 -9.21 25.15
CA ASN A 63 -1.61 -10.16 25.82
C ASN A 63 -1.92 -10.25 27.33
N VAL A 64 -2.17 -9.11 28.00
CA VAL A 64 -2.59 -9.09 29.41
C VAL A 64 -3.91 -9.84 29.60
N THR A 65 -4.90 -9.61 28.72
CA THR A 65 -6.17 -10.34 28.74
C THR A 65 -5.97 -11.83 28.56
N ILE A 66 -5.12 -12.26 27.61
CA ILE A 66 -4.81 -13.69 27.39
C ILE A 66 -4.20 -14.32 28.65
N ILE A 67 -3.23 -13.67 29.28
CA ILE A 67 -2.61 -14.16 30.52
C ILE A 67 -3.66 -14.25 31.62
N GLY A 68 -4.54 -13.24 31.75
CA GLY A 68 -5.64 -13.25 32.71
C GLY A 68 -6.63 -14.40 32.47
N CYS A 69 -7.01 -14.67 31.22
CA CYS A 69 -7.87 -15.79 30.85
C CYS A 69 -7.22 -17.13 31.22
N VAL A 70 -5.93 -17.32 30.91
CA VAL A 70 -5.19 -18.55 31.26
C VAL A 70 -5.12 -18.71 32.77
N TRP A 71 -4.81 -17.64 33.50
CA TRP A 71 -4.76 -17.65 34.97
C TRP A 71 -6.11 -18.04 35.59
N LEU A 72 -7.21 -17.43 35.11
CA LEU A 72 -8.55 -17.76 35.57
C LEU A 72 -8.93 -19.20 35.23
N ALA A 73 -8.59 -19.69 34.04
CA ALA A 73 -8.85 -21.08 33.64
C ALA A 73 -8.07 -22.10 34.48
N VAL A 74 -6.85 -21.78 34.91
CA VAL A 74 -6.02 -22.68 35.75
C VAL A 74 -6.48 -22.67 37.21
N LEU A 75 -6.88 -21.51 37.74
CA LEU A 75 -7.33 -21.40 39.14
C LEU A 75 -8.80 -21.83 39.34
N HIS A 76 -9.55 -22.06 38.28
CA HIS A 76 -10.93 -22.52 38.36
C HIS A 76 -10.95 -24.01 38.73
N ASP A 77 -10.95 -24.30 40.04
CA ASP A 77 -11.06 -25.65 40.59
C ASP A 77 -12.53 -26.07 40.71
N ASN A 78 -13.14 -26.36 39.56
CA ASN A 78 -14.53 -26.80 39.47
C ASN A 78 -14.64 -28.04 38.59
N SER A 79 -15.33 -29.06 39.08
CA SER A 79 -15.51 -30.35 38.37
C SER A 79 -16.44 -30.27 37.15
N LYS A 80 -17.07 -29.11 36.91
CA LYS A 80 -18.03 -28.88 35.82
C LYS A 80 -17.72 -27.55 35.15
N ILE A 81 -17.87 -27.52 33.83
CA ILE A 81 -17.78 -26.30 33.03
C ILE A 81 -18.99 -25.42 33.37
N GLU A 82 -18.74 -24.24 33.91
CA GLU A 82 -19.75 -23.25 34.21
C GLU A 82 -19.84 -22.18 33.11
N PHE A 83 -20.86 -21.31 33.19
CA PHE A 83 -21.02 -20.19 32.26
C PHE A 83 -19.77 -19.28 32.25
N VAL A 84 -19.11 -19.12 33.40
CA VAL A 84 -17.89 -18.33 33.53
C VAL A 84 -16.75 -18.92 32.68
N ASP A 85 -16.60 -20.24 32.64
CA ASP A 85 -15.60 -20.92 31.81
C ASP A 85 -15.84 -20.67 30.32
N LEU A 86 -17.10 -20.73 29.88
CA LEU A 86 -17.47 -20.44 28.50
C LEU A 86 -17.13 -18.99 28.12
N VAL A 87 -17.36 -18.03 29.02
CA VAL A 87 -17.00 -16.63 28.81
C VAL A 87 -15.48 -16.45 28.74
N VAL A 88 -14.72 -17.10 29.64
CA VAL A 88 -13.25 -17.06 29.64
C VAL A 88 -12.68 -17.65 28.35
N ILE A 89 -13.19 -18.80 27.89
CA ILE A 89 -12.78 -19.43 26.63
C ILE A 89 -13.11 -18.53 25.44
N ALA A 90 -14.32 -17.96 25.38
CA ALA A 90 -14.73 -17.06 24.31
C ALA A 90 -13.87 -15.79 24.28
N CYS A 91 -13.54 -15.23 25.44
CA CYS A 91 -12.64 -14.08 25.57
C CYS A 91 -11.24 -14.42 25.06
N PHE A 92 -10.68 -15.55 25.48
CA PHE A 92 -9.37 -16.04 25.03
C PHE A 92 -9.31 -16.20 23.50
N ILE A 93 -10.29 -16.89 22.91
CA ILE A 93 -10.36 -17.10 21.46
C ILE A 93 -10.47 -15.76 20.72
N THR A 94 -11.32 -14.86 21.21
CA THR A 94 -11.50 -13.52 20.61
C THR A 94 -10.20 -12.71 20.68
N SER A 95 -9.46 -12.77 21.79
CA SER A 95 -8.17 -12.10 21.92
C SER A 95 -7.12 -12.65 20.94
N LEU A 96 -7.09 -13.96 20.68
CA LEU A 96 -6.21 -14.55 19.67
C LEU A 96 -6.54 -14.08 18.25
N PHE A 97 -7.82 -14.00 17.90
CA PHE A 97 -8.24 -13.43 16.61
C PHE A 97 -7.89 -11.95 16.50
N ALA A 98 -8.12 -11.18 17.56
CA ALA A 98 -7.75 -9.77 17.61
C ALA A 98 -6.24 -9.55 17.44
N LEU A 99 -5.40 -10.39 18.05
CA LEU A 99 -3.94 -10.34 17.86
C LEU A 99 -3.52 -10.65 16.42
N ASN A 100 -4.15 -11.65 15.79
CA ASN A 100 -3.88 -11.98 14.38
C ASN A 100 -4.19 -10.81 13.42
N TYR A 101 -5.07 -9.89 13.81
CA TYR A 101 -5.34 -8.65 13.09
C TYR A 101 -4.40 -7.51 13.50
N ALA A 102 -4.21 -7.29 14.80
CA ALA A 102 -3.46 -6.16 15.33
C ALA A 102 -1.96 -6.21 15.03
N ILE A 103 -1.33 -7.40 15.08
CA ILE A 103 0.12 -7.56 14.81
C ILE A 103 0.47 -7.12 13.38
N PRO A 104 -0.22 -7.59 12.33
CA PRO A 104 0.02 -7.09 10.99
C PRO A 104 -0.17 -5.60 10.78
N GLU A 105 -1.21 -5.01 11.37
CA GLU A 105 -1.42 -3.57 11.26
C GLU A 105 -0.29 -2.82 11.96
N PHE A 106 0.11 -3.24 13.17
CA PHE A 106 1.29 -2.69 13.83
C PHE A 106 2.54 -2.77 12.95
N TYR A 107 2.84 -3.93 12.35
CA TYR A 107 4.00 -4.09 11.49
C TYR A 107 3.95 -3.25 10.22
N GLN A 108 2.79 -3.14 9.59
CA GLN A 108 2.61 -2.26 8.45
C GLN A 108 2.98 -0.83 8.81
N ASN A 109 2.47 -0.31 9.93
CA ASN A 109 2.70 1.06 10.35
C ASN A 109 4.11 1.28 10.93
N ALA A 110 4.71 0.28 11.57
CA ALA A 110 6.04 0.40 12.16
C ALA A 110 7.19 0.23 11.15
N PHE A 111 6.99 -0.60 10.10
CA PHE A 111 8.06 -0.99 9.18
C PHE A 111 7.85 -0.53 7.73
N SER A 112 6.74 0.14 7.40
CA SER A 112 6.52 0.70 6.07
C SER A 112 6.60 2.22 6.16
N ARG A 113 7.73 2.82 5.78
CA ARG A 113 7.89 4.28 5.80
C ARG A 113 6.85 4.95 4.89
N LEU A 114 5.94 5.75 5.47
CA LEU A 114 4.83 6.46 4.81
C LEU A 114 4.00 5.58 3.85
N GLY A 115 3.81 4.31 4.22
CA GLY A 115 3.11 3.33 3.39
C GLY A 115 3.89 2.86 2.16
N SER A 116 5.20 3.11 2.10
CA SER A 116 6.13 2.81 0.99
C SER A 116 5.73 3.45 -0.34
N PRO A 117 6.48 4.44 -0.85
CA PRO A 117 6.05 5.21 -1.99
C PRO A 117 5.98 4.38 -3.27
N ILE A 118 5.05 4.75 -4.16
CA ILE A 118 4.98 4.24 -5.53
C ILE A 118 5.56 5.30 -6.46
N ILE A 119 6.46 4.88 -7.34
CA ILE A 119 7.13 5.78 -8.28
C ILE A 119 6.61 5.49 -9.69
N PHE A 120 6.15 6.53 -10.38
CA PHE A 120 5.66 6.47 -11.75
C PHE A 120 6.59 7.25 -12.65
N ASN A 121 7.19 6.61 -13.64
CA ASN A 121 8.06 7.26 -14.62
C ASN A 121 7.32 7.37 -15.96
N ARG A 122 7.06 8.60 -16.40
CA ARG A 122 6.27 8.86 -17.61
C ARG A 122 7.07 8.73 -18.90
N LYS A 123 8.39 8.90 -18.87
CA LYS A 123 9.25 8.76 -20.06
C LYS A 123 9.45 7.30 -20.47
N THR A 124 9.51 6.41 -19.48
CA THR A 124 9.65 4.96 -19.67
C THR A 124 8.31 4.22 -19.66
N GLY A 125 7.25 4.85 -19.13
CA GLY A 125 5.94 4.20 -18.95
C GLY A 125 5.96 3.10 -17.88
N LYS A 126 6.92 3.14 -16.94
CA LYS A 126 7.08 2.13 -15.90
C LYS A 126 6.65 2.63 -14.54
N VAL A 127 6.17 1.70 -13.72
CA VAL A 127 5.76 1.92 -12.34
C VAL A 127 6.57 1.01 -11.42
N TYR A 128 7.20 1.60 -10.42
CA TYR A 128 8.08 0.91 -9.50
C TYR A 128 7.44 0.86 -8.12
N VAL A 129 7.34 -0.34 -7.57
CA VAL A 129 6.73 -0.61 -6.27
C VAL A 129 7.74 -1.33 -5.40
N ASN A 130 8.06 -0.73 -4.25
CA ASN A 130 8.84 -1.37 -3.19
C ASN A 130 8.03 -1.32 -1.89
N GLU A 131 7.12 -2.27 -1.70
CA GLU A 131 6.20 -2.27 -0.57
C GLU A 131 6.49 -3.35 0.47
N SER A 132 6.14 -3.09 1.72
CA SER A 132 6.11 -4.12 2.74
C SER A 132 5.11 -5.22 2.36
N TYR A 133 5.46 -6.49 2.59
CA TYR A 133 4.53 -7.61 2.38
C TYR A 133 3.24 -7.48 3.21
N PHE A 134 3.26 -6.67 4.28
CA PHE A 134 2.09 -6.39 5.10
C PHE A 134 1.09 -5.47 4.40
N PHE A 135 1.49 -4.66 3.42
CA PHE A 135 0.56 -3.79 2.67
C PHE A 135 -0.37 -4.56 1.72
N ASN A 136 -0.11 -5.85 1.51
CA ASN A 136 -0.90 -6.71 0.64
C ASN A 136 -2.31 -6.94 1.21
N PHE A 137 -3.34 -6.65 0.39
CA PHE A 137 -4.79 -6.67 0.68
C PHE A 137 -5.40 -8.04 1.09
N LYS A 138 -4.59 -9.04 1.46
CA LYS A 138 -5.11 -10.34 1.90
C LYS A 138 -5.66 -10.24 3.32
N ILE A 139 -6.95 -10.54 3.48
CA ILE A 139 -7.73 -10.47 4.73
C ILE A 139 -7.06 -11.26 5.88
N LEU A 140 -6.48 -12.42 5.57
CA LEU A 140 -5.64 -13.17 6.51
C LEU A 140 -4.21 -13.26 5.96
N ARG A 141 -3.28 -12.63 6.69
CA ARG A 141 -1.84 -12.75 6.43
C ARG A 141 -1.34 -14.03 7.09
N HIS A 142 -0.61 -14.85 6.34
CA HIS A 142 -0.07 -16.11 6.86
C HIS A 142 0.92 -15.81 8.02
N PRO A 143 0.84 -16.47 9.20
CA PRO A 143 1.66 -16.12 10.36
C PRO A 143 3.17 -16.14 10.13
N LYS A 144 3.66 -17.01 9.22
CA LYS A 144 5.07 -17.01 8.77
C LYS A 144 5.57 -15.65 8.28
N VAL A 145 4.70 -14.79 7.75
CA VAL A 145 5.07 -13.44 7.30
C VAL A 145 5.45 -12.56 8.51
N PHE A 146 4.92 -12.85 9.70
CA PHE A 146 5.22 -12.10 10.94
C PHE A 146 6.68 -12.27 11.36
N LEU A 147 7.32 -13.37 10.97
CA LEU A 147 8.74 -13.62 11.22
C LEU A 147 9.65 -12.83 10.26
N GLN A 148 9.08 -12.17 9.26
CA GLN A 148 9.80 -11.46 8.21
C GLN A 148 9.25 -10.03 8.02
N PRO A 149 9.24 -9.19 9.07
CA PRO A 149 8.65 -7.85 9.04
C PRO A 149 9.31 -6.92 8.01
N LYS A 150 10.59 -7.15 7.72
CA LYS A 150 11.37 -6.39 6.72
C LYS A 150 11.26 -6.94 5.30
N LYS A 151 10.54 -8.05 5.07
CA LYS A 151 10.43 -8.60 3.72
C LYS A 151 9.60 -7.67 2.86
N ARG A 152 10.14 -7.31 1.70
CA ARG A 152 9.54 -6.37 0.75
C ARG A 152 9.21 -7.02 -0.58
N ARG A 153 8.11 -6.60 -1.19
CA ARG A 153 7.73 -6.90 -2.56
C ARG A 153 8.29 -5.77 -3.42
N ILE A 154 9.26 -6.12 -4.25
CA ILE A 154 9.90 -5.20 -5.20
C ILE A 154 9.49 -5.64 -6.59
N GLN A 155 8.79 -4.78 -7.31
CA GLN A 155 8.21 -5.08 -8.62
C GLN A 155 8.23 -3.87 -9.54
N GLU A 156 8.42 -4.13 -10.83
CA GLU A 156 8.25 -3.18 -11.92
C GLU A 156 7.03 -3.59 -12.73
N TYR A 157 6.18 -2.62 -13.06
CA TYR A 157 5.01 -2.82 -13.90
C TYR A 157 5.02 -1.89 -15.10
N ASP A 158 4.34 -2.31 -16.16
CA ASP A 158 4.00 -1.42 -17.26
C ASP A 158 2.76 -0.60 -16.88
N TRP A 159 2.84 0.71 -17.04
CA TRP A 159 1.70 1.59 -16.79
C TRP A 159 0.49 1.19 -17.62
N ASN A 160 0.67 0.74 -18.86
CA ASN A 160 -0.43 0.39 -19.76
C ASN A 160 -1.30 -0.74 -19.20
N ASP A 161 -0.68 -1.67 -18.48
CA ASP A 161 -1.32 -2.85 -17.91
C ASP A 161 -1.85 -2.62 -16.48
N MET A 162 -1.60 -1.44 -15.90
CA MET A 162 -2.15 -1.05 -14.60
C MET A 162 -3.46 -0.28 -14.76
N HIS A 163 -4.47 -0.67 -13.98
CA HIS A 163 -5.81 -0.08 -14.06
C HIS A 163 -6.39 0.24 -12.68
N GLY A 164 -6.97 1.43 -12.52
CA GLY A 164 -7.59 1.84 -11.27
C GLY A 164 -8.94 1.18 -11.05
N VAL A 165 -9.18 0.73 -9.82
CA VAL A 165 -10.45 0.20 -9.35
C VAL A 165 -10.73 0.72 -7.95
N ILE A 166 -11.99 1.07 -7.68
CA ILE A 166 -12.46 1.44 -6.37
C ILE A 166 -13.05 0.21 -5.69
N ILE A 167 -12.64 0.00 -4.45
CA ILE A 167 -13.20 -1.03 -3.57
C ILE A 167 -13.69 -0.40 -2.28
N HIS A 168 -14.70 -1.00 -1.67
CA HIS A 168 -15.06 -0.80 -0.28
C HIS A 168 -14.02 -1.47 0.61
N ASN A 169 -13.41 -0.68 1.46
CA ASN A 169 -12.51 -1.16 2.49
C ASN A 169 -13.31 -1.50 3.75
N PHE A 170 -13.73 -2.77 3.83
CA PHE A 170 -14.49 -3.27 4.97
C PHE A 170 -13.69 -3.30 6.28
N SER A 171 -12.35 -3.23 6.24
CA SER A 171 -11.52 -3.18 7.46
C SER A 171 -11.36 -1.77 8.04
N ARG A 172 -11.71 -0.72 7.29
CA ARG A 172 -11.59 0.69 7.71
C ARG A 172 -12.89 1.48 7.50
N ASN A 173 -13.92 1.15 8.28
CA ASN A 173 -15.15 1.95 8.42
C ASN A 173 -15.90 2.27 7.11
N ALA A 174 -16.02 1.31 6.19
CA ALA A 174 -16.72 1.47 4.90
C ALA A 174 -16.15 2.59 4.00
N LEU A 175 -14.93 3.06 4.28
CA LEU A 175 -14.20 3.96 3.40
C LEU A 175 -13.89 3.26 2.08
N THR A 176 -13.80 4.02 1.01
CA THR A 176 -13.40 3.47 -0.29
C THR A 176 -11.89 3.58 -0.45
N SER A 177 -11.26 2.52 -0.97
CA SER A 177 -9.86 2.48 -1.34
C SER A 177 -9.71 2.43 -2.86
N THR A 178 -8.63 3.01 -3.37
CA THR A 178 -8.24 2.88 -4.78
C THR A 178 -7.13 1.84 -4.88
N VAL A 179 -7.38 0.79 -5.66
CA VAL A 179 -6.43 -0.29 -5.95
C VAL A 179 -6.10 -0.27 -7.42
N LEU A 180 -4.83 -0.43 -7.74
CA LEU A 180 -4.36 -0.69 -9.09
C LEU A 180 -4.37 -2.20 -9.34
N MET A 181 -5.19 -2.61 -10.31
CA MET A 181 -5.17 -3.96 -10.86
C MET A 181 -4.05 -4.03 -11.90
N VAL A 182 -3.12 -4.96 -11.71
CA VAL A 182 -2.10 -5.27 -12.72
C VAL A 182 -2.66 -6.40 -13.56
N CYS A 183 -2.89 -6.13 -14.84
CA CYS A 183 -3.43 -7.11 -15.79
C CYS A 183 -2.31 -7.74 -16.63
N GLN A 184 -2.59 -8.91 -17.18
CA GLN A 184 -1.76 -9.48 -18.23
C GLN A 184 -1.89 -8.61 -19.50
N PRO A 185 -0.78 -8.35 -20.23
CA PRO A 185 -0.78 -7.41 -21.35
C PRO A 185 -1.89 -7.66 -22.37
N GLY A 186 -2.63 -6.60 -22.71
CA GLY A 186 -3.72 -6.65 -23.68
C GLY A 186 -4.97 -7.42 -23.23
N THR A 187 -5.07 -7.77 -21.95
CA THR A 187 -6.22 -8.49 -21.39
C THR A 187 -6.77 -7.79 -20.16
N ASN A 188 -7.95 -8.23 -19.69
CA ASN A 188 -8.49 -7.82 -18.39
C ASN A 188 -8.23 -8.87 -17.29
N GLN A 189 -7.27 -9.78 -17.51
CA GLN A 189 -6.92 -10.82 -16.54
C GLN A 189 -5.94 -10.25 -15.50
N VAL A 190 -6.40 -10.07 -14.27
CA VAL A 190 -5.63 -9.56 -13.14
C VAL A 190 -4.64 -10.64 -12.69
N ILE A 191 -3.36 -10.28 -12.71
CA ILE A 191 -2.25 -11.11 -12.24
C ILE A 191 -1.73 -10.63 -10.88
N ASP A 192 -1.94 -9.36 -10.55
CA ASP A 192 -1.48 -8.78 -9.30
C ASP A 192 -2.28 -7.51 -8.93
N HIS A 193 -2.08 -7.00 -7.73
CA HIS A 193 -2.70 -5.78 -7.23
C HIS A 193 -1.71 -4.91 -6.48
N VAL A 194 -1.91 -3.59 -6.53
CA VAL A 194 -1.13 -2.61 -5.78
C VAL A 194 -2.12 -1.63 -5.15
N MET A 195 -2.10 -1.52 -3.83
CA MET A 195 -2.92 -0.52 -3.15
C MET A 195 -2.33 0.86 -3.43
N LEU A 196 -3.12 1.76 -4.02
CA LEU A 196 -2.72 3.14 -4.32
C LEU A 196 -3.17 4.09 -3.22
N ASP A 197 -4.44 3.99 -2.82
CA ASP A 197 -5.03 4.86 -1.81
C ASP A 197 -5.79 4.00 -0.77
N PRO A 198 -5.22 3.78 0.43
CA PRO A 198 -5.80 2.86 1.39
C PRO A 198 -7.05 3.39 2.09
N ALA A 199 -7.30 4.70 2.18
CA ALA A 199 -8.48 5.21 2.87
C ALA A 199 -8.78 6.69 2.57
N ARG A 200 -9.93 6.97 1.95
CA ARG A 200 -10.50 8.33 1.91
C ARG A 200 -12.02 8.39 2.09
N PRO A 201 -12.52 9.46 2.74
CA PRO A 201 -13.92 9.85 2.64
C PRO A 201 -14.22 10.46 1.25
N ALA A 202 -15.34 10.04 0.66
CA ALA A 202 -15.98 10.67 -0.50
C ALA A 202 -15.11 10.79 -1.78
N THR A 203 -15.16 11.94 -2.47
CA THR A 203 -14.63 12.19 -3.83
C THR A 203 -13.10 12.26 -3.91
N GLY A 204 -12.43 12.27 -2.76
CA GLY A 204 -10.97 12.27 -2.59
C GLY A 204 -10.19 11.24 -3.43
N ARG A 205 -10.88 10.14 -3.77
CA ARG A 205 -10.38 8.94 -4.46
C ARG A 205 -10.07 9.10 -5.95
N MET A 206 -10.74 10.04 -6.63
CA MET A 206 -10.55 10.28 -8.06
C MET A 206 -9.41 11.27 -8.35
N PHE A 207 -9.00 12.06 -7.36
CA PHE A 207 -7.96 13.08 -7.55
C PHE A 207 -6.59 12.45 -7.83
N VAL A 208 -6.12 11.53 -6.99
CA VAL A 208 -4.80 10.88 -7.21
C VAL A 208 -4.78 10.08 -8.51
N TRP A 209 -5.81 9.29 -8.78
CA TRP A 209 -5.91 8.56 -10.05
C TRP A 209 -5.94 9.51 -11.26
N GLY A 210 -6.75 10.56 -11.20
CA GLY A 210 -6.86 11.56 -12.27
C GLY A 210 -5.55 12.33 -12.51
N TRP A 211 -4.86 12.69 -11.44
CA TRP A 211 -3.57 13.38 -11.50
C TRP A 211 -2.48 12.47 -12.08
N ILE A 212 -2.36 11.22 -11.61
CA ILE A 212 -1.38 10.26 -12.15
C ILE A 212 -1.63 10.01 -13.65
N ASN A 213 -2.89 9.85 -14.06
CA ASN A 213 -3.22 9.74 -15.49
C ASN A 213 -2.76 10.98 -16.26
N SER A 214 -2.99 12.17 -15.71
CA SER A 214 -2.58 13.43 -16.32
C SER A 214 -1.06 13.54 -16.46
N PHE A 215 -0.33 13.14 -15.42
CA PHE A 215 1.13 13.08 -15.40
C PHE A 215 1.68 12.10 -16.44
N MET A 216 1.17 10.87 -16.44
CA MET A 216 1.66 9.77 -17.30
C MET A 216 1.39 10.01 -18.79
N VAL A 217 0.33 10.73 -19.14
CA VAL A 217 -0.03 11.07 -20.54
C VAL A 217 0.47 12.47 -20.93
N ASN A 218 1.12 13.19 -20.02
CA ASN A 218 1.64 14.55 -20.21
C ASN A 218 0.56 15.58 -20.62
N TYR A 219 -0.60 15.53 -19.97
CA TYR A 219 -1.62 16.56 -20.14
C TYR A 219 -1.20 17.85 -19.42
N LYS A 220 -1.52 19.01 -20.02
CA LYS A 220 -1.29 20.33 -19.40
C LYS A 220 -1.94 20.48 -18.02
N SER A 221 -3.00 19.71 -17.74
CA SER A 221 -3.71 19.72 -16.46
C SER A 221 -2.91 19.14 -15.29
N ALA A 222 -1.78 18.47 -15.52
CA ALA A 222 -0.93 17.96 -14.45
C ALA A 222 -0.04 19.04 -13.79
N ASP A 223 -0.01 20.25 -14.38
CA ASP A 223 0.73 21.45 -13.95
C ASP A 223 1.95 21.19 -13.06
N ILE A 224 2.93 20.46 -13.62
CA ILE A 224 4.18 20.12 -12.93
C ILE A 224 5.04 21.37 -12.69
N ASP A 225 4.76 22.44 -13.45
CA ASP A 225 5.52 23.69 -13.49
C ASP A 225 5.00 24.76 -12.50
N ASP A 226 4.01 24.49 -11.66
CA ASP A 226 3.53 25.40 -10.59
C ASP A 226 4.56 25.61 -9.44
N GLY A 227 5.84 25.40 -9.71
CA GLY A 227 6.94 25.88 -8.87
C GLY A 227 7.17 25.14 -7.55
N GLU A 228 6.34 24.17 -7.17
CA GLU A 228 6.53 23.36 -5.95
C GLU A 228 7.54 22.23 -6.14
N TYR A 229 7.60 21.58 -7.31
CA TYR A 229 8.42 20.39 -7.50
C TYR A 229 9.80 20.70 -8.10
N LYS A 230 10.71 21.18 -7.25
CA LYS A 230 12.07 21.60 -7.67
C LYS A 230 13.12 20.53 -7.44
N THR A 231 14.18 20.58 -8.24
CA THR A 231 15.37 19.71 -8.19
C THR A 231 16.02 19.60 -6.80
N ASP A 232 15.93 20.65 -5.98
CA ASP A 232 16.50 20.67 -4.63
C ASP A 232 15.76 19.72 -3.66
N GLU A 233 14.52 19.35 -3.98
CA GLU A 233 13.71 18.42 -3.19
C GLU A 233 13.99 16.95 -3.54
N GLU A 234 14.62 16.67 -4.68
CA GLU A 234 14.93 15.31 -5.10
C GLU A 234 15.92 14.63 -4.17
N ALA A 235 16.98 15.35 -3.79
CA ALA A 235 17.98 14.85 -2.86
C ALA A 235 17.33 14.54 -1.50
N LYS A 236 16.49 15.46 -1.00
CA LYS A 236 15.75 15.26 0.24
C LYS A 236 14.80 14.07 0.15
N PHE A 237 14.04 13.94 -0.93
CA PHE A 237 13.19 12.77 -1.20
C PHE A 237 13.99 11.47 -1.20
N LYS A 238 15.13 11.41 -1.88
CA LYS A 238 15.96 10.21 -1.95
C LYS A 238 16.48 9.83 -0.56
N THR A 239 17.02 10.78 0.19
CA THR A 239 17.45 10.57 1.58
C THR A 239 16.29 10.12 2.48
N ASP A 240 15.16 10.80 2.39
CA ASP A 240 14.04 10.60 3.30
C ASP A 240 13.22 9.35 2.95
N MET A 241 13.16 8.90 1.69
CA MET A 241 12.20 7.87 1.25
C MET A 241 12.81 6.66 0.53
N ILE A 242 14.03 6.79 -0.01
CA ILE A 242 14.68 5.74 -0.79
C ILE A 242 15.82 5.09 0.01
N GLU A 243 16.68 5.90 0.61
CA GLU A 243 17.82 5.44 1.38
C GLU A 243 17.39 4.63 2.61
N GLY A 244 17.98 3.44 2.78
CA GLY A 244 17.67 2.53 3.90
C GLY A 244 16.36 1.75 3.77
N GLU A 245 15.54 2.01 2.75
CA GLU A 245 14.24 1.35 2.54
C GLU A 245 14.31 0.09 1.64
N GLY A 246 15.54 -0.37 1.32
CA GLY A 246 15.76 -1.62 0.61
C GLY A 246 15.42 -1.58 -0.89
N TRP A 247 15.45 -0.40 -1.50
CA TRP A 247 15.38 -0.28 -2.96
C TRP A 247 16.65 -0.87 -3.61
N PRO A 248 16.54 -1.74 -4.63
CA PRO A 248 17.69 -2.20 -5.38
C PRO A 248 18.32 -1.06 -6.19
N GLU A 249 19.65 -1.06 -6.29
CA GLU A 249 20.41 -0.05 -7.04
C GLU A 249 19.92 0.10 -8.49
N TRP A 250 19.64 -1.03 -9.16
CA TRP A 250 19.13 -1.01 -10.53
C TRP A 250 17.80 -0.28 -10.66
N MET A 251 16.92 -0.39 -9.66
CA MET A 251 15.60 0.23 -9.67
C MET A 251 15.71 1.72 -9.36
N VAL A 252 16.66 2.09 -8.49
CA VAL A 252 17.02 3.50 -8.25
C VAL A 252 17.51 4.15 -9.54
N GLU A 253 18.40 3.50 -10.29
CA GLU A 253 18.78 4.00 -11.62
C GLU A 253 17.61 4.00 -12.61
N ALA A 254 16.79 2.94 -12.62
CA ALA A 254 15.69 2.77 -13.58
C ALA A 254 14.61 3.85 -13.49
N PHE A 255 14.20 4.27 -12.29
CA PHE A 255 13.19 5.33 -12.18
C PHE A 255 13.73 6.71 -12.56
N ASN A 256 15.06 6.91 -12.56
CA ASN A 256 15.71 8.12 -13.06
C ASN A 256 15.93 8.09 -14.59
N ALA A 257 15.71 6.95 -15.26
CA ALA A 257 15.90 6.84 -16.70
C ALA A 257 14.95 7.78 -17.46
N THR A 258 15.48 8.46 -18.46
CA THR A 258 14.76 9.46 -19.28
C THR A 258 14.26 8.90 -20.60
N SER A 259 14.60 7.65 -20.92
CA SER A 259 14.14 6.95 -22.12
C SER A 259 14.12 5.42 -21.92
N LEU A 260 13.44 4.72 -22.83
CA LEU A 260 13.40 3.25 -22.83
C LEU A 260 14.77 2.64 -23.18
N GLU A 261 15.55 3.31 -24.02
CA GLU A 261 16.91 2.89 -24.37
C GLU A 261 17.84 2.97 -23.16
N GLU A 262 17.76 4.06 -22.39
CA GLU A 262 18.50 4.22 -21.14
C GLU A 262 18.11 3.14 -20.12
N LEU A 263 16.80 2.92 -19.94
CA LEU A 263 16.28 1.86 -19.07
C LEU A 263 16.81 0.47 -19.49
N SER A 264 16.85 0.18 -20.79
CA SER A 264 17.38 -1.09 -21.30
C SER A 264 18.87 -1.27 -20.98
N THR A 265 19.65 -0.19 -21.06
CA THR A 265 21.08 -0.17 -20.73
C THR A 265 21.31 -0.43 -19.24
N ILE A 266 20.50 0.19 -18.37
CA ILE A 266 20.51 -0.04 -16.92
C ILE A 266 20.18 -1.51 -16.62
N LYS A 267 19.10 -2.06 -17.20
CA LYS A 267 18.73 -3.46 -17.00
C LYS A 267 19.84 -4.42 -17.43
N GLN A 268 20.51 -4.15 -18.55
CA GLN A 268 21.66 -4.93 -19.00
C GLN A 268 22.84 -4.86 -18.04
N LYS A 269 23.21 -3.66 -17.55
CA LYS A 269 24.28 -3.46 -16.56
C LYS A 269 24.08 -4.31 -15.30
N TYR A 270 22.83 -4.49 -14.86
CA TYR A 270 22.49 -5.24 -13.65
C TYR A 270 21.99 -6.67 -13.91
N ASN A 271 22.09 -7.18 -15.15
CA ASN A 271 21.59 -8.50 -15.56
C ASN A 271 20.11 -8.76 -15.19
N ILE A 272 19.28 -7.71 -15.24
CA ILE A 272 17.84 -7.79 -15.03
C ILE A 272 17.19 -8.22 -16.34
N LYS A 273 16.35 -9.26 -16.27
CA LYS A 273 15.60 -9.72 -17.45
C LYS A 273 14.64 -8.61 -17.90
N PRO A 274 14.46 -8.42 -19.22
CA PRO A 274 13.54 -7.44 -19.76
C PRO A 274 12.11 -7.65 -19.26
#